data_AF-A0A6N7XG51-F1
#
_entry.id   AF-A0A6N7XG51-F1
#
_cell.length_a   1.000
_cell.length_b   1.000
_cell.length_c   1.000
_cell.angle_alpha   90.00
_cell.angle_beta   90.00
_cell.angle_gamma   90.00
#
_symmetry.space_group_name_H-M   'P 1'
#
loop_
_entity.id
_entity.type
_entity.pdbx_description
1 polymer ?
#
loop_
_entity_poly.entity_id
_entity_poly.type
_entity_poly.pdbx_seq_one_letter_code
_entity_poly.pdbx_strand_id
1 'polypeptide(L)'
;MLLDKQLLENLVKIYKGIVVYDIIVAIILFFLKYFSIKYVGGLIAGSLVAMVALFMMARNIESVVDKKTNAKLWASLGYMSRILLYGAILIFAAVSKHINIYTVAVGLISTNIVIKVQQLLSKLNKGKED
;
A
#
# COMPACT_ATOMS: atom_id res chain seq x y z
N MET A 1 -18.15 8.92 12.86
CA MET A 1 -18.42 7.53 13.29
C MET A 1 -18.87 6.59 12.17
N LEU A 2 -19.84 6.97 11.31
CA LEU A 2 -20.17 6.17 10.10
C LEU A 2 -19.09 6.27 9.01
N LEU A 3 -18.49 7.47 8.87
CA LEU A 3 -17.40 7.73 7.92
C LEU A 3 -16.14 6.93 8.29
N ASP A 4 -15.77 6.91 9.57
CA ASP A 4 -14.64 6.12 10.07
C ASP A 4 -14.84 4.61 9.80
N LYS A 5 -16.05 4.08 10.01
CA LYS A 5 -16.35 2.66 9.76
C LYS A 5 -16.23 2.28 8.30
N GLN A 6 -16.79 3.10 7.39
CA GLN A 6 -16.68 2.87 5.95
C GLN A 6 -15.23 2.98 5.46
N LEU A 7 -14.45 3.93 5.99
CA LEU A 7 -13.02 4.04 5.69
C LEU A 7 -12.24 2.83 6.18
N LEU A 8 -12.49 2.37 7.40
CA LEU A 8 -11.86 1.17 7.96
C LEU A 8 -12.20 -0.08 7.15
N GLU A 9 -13.46 -0.27 6.75
CA GLU A 9 -13.87 -1.40 5.90
C GLU A 9 -13.15 -1.38 4.54
N ASN A 10 -13.04 -0.21 3.91
CA ASN A 10 -12.31 -0.05 2.65
C ASN A 10 -10.81 -0.32 2.83
N LEU A 11 -10.20 0.17 3.90
CA LEU A 11 -8.79 -0.10 4.23
C LEU A 11 -8.55 -1.59 4.47
N VAL A 12 -9.40 -2.26 5.24
CA VAL A 12 -9.31 -3.70 5.49
C VAL A 12 -9.41 -4.48 4.19
N LYS A 13 -10.30 -4.07 3.27
CA LYS A 13 -10.40 -4.70 1.95
C LYS A 13 -9.13 -4.52 1.11
N ILE A 14 -8.52 -3.33 1.15
CA ILE A 14 -7.24 -3.08 0.48
C ILE A 14 -6.12 -3.91 1.13
N TYR A 15 -6.05 -3.98 2.46
CA TYR A 15 -5.03 -4.75 3.18
C TYR A 15 -5.13 -6.24 2.90
N LYS A 16 -6.34 -6.80 2.88
CA LYS A 16 -6.55 -8.19 2.44
C LYS A 16 -6.04 -8.40 1.01
N GLY A 17 -6.28 -7.44 0.11
CA GLY A 17 -5.74 -7.48 -1.24
C GLY A 17 -4.21 -7.42 -1.30
N ILE A 18 -3.57 -6.64 -0.43
CA ILE A 18 -2.10 -6.58 -0.31
C ILE A 18 -1.55 -7.91 0.19
N VAL A 19 -2.19 -8.55 1.16
CA VAL A 19 -1.77 -9.89 1.63
C VAL A 19 -1.85 -10.91 0.49
N VAL A 20 -2.94 -10.90 -0.30
CA VAL A 20 -3.05 -11.77 -1.48
C VAL A 20 -1.96 -11.46 -2.51
N TYR A 21 -1.69 -10.17 -2.75
CA TYR A 21 -0.59 -9.74 -3.62
C TYR A 21 0.76 -10.26 -3.13
N ASP A 22 1.07 -10.12 -1.84
CA ASP A 22 2.33 -10.58 -1.25
C ASP A 22 2.49 -12.09 -1.38
N ILE A 23 1.41 -12.87 -1.21
CA ILE A 23 1.42 -14.33 -1.45
C ILE A 23 1.76 -14.64 -2.91
N ILE A 24 1.14 -13.95 -3.87
CA ILE A 24 1.40 -14.15 -5.31
C ILE A 24 2.86 -13.81 -5.63
N VAL A 25 3.38 -12.68 -5.13
CA VAL A 25 4.78 -12.28 -5.34
C VAL A 25 5.74 -13.27 -4.66
N ALA A 26 5.42 -13.77 -3.47
CA ALA A 26 6.22 -14.77 -2.79
C ALA A 26 6.28 -16.10 -3.58
N ILE A 27 5.18 -16.52 -4.20
CA ILE A 27 5.14 -17.68 -5.11
C ILE A 27 6.04 -17.43 -6.33
N ILE A 28 5.99 -16.25 -6.92
CA ILE A 28 6.88 -15.88 -8.04
C ILE A 28 8.36 -15.93 -7.61
N LEU A 29 8.69 -15.38 -6.44
CA LEU A 29 10.05 -15.43 -5.88
C LEU A 29 10.52 -16.87 -5.63
N PHE A 30 9.61 -17.77 -5.25
CA PHE A 30 9.89 -19.20 -5.12
C PHE A 30 10.27 -19.84 -6.45
N PHE A 31 9.50 -19.63 -7.51
CA PHE A 31 9.83 -20.15 -8.84
C PHE A 31 11.13 -19.57 -9.41
N LEU A 32 11.44 -18.31 -9.11
CA LEU A 32 12.69 -17.66 -9.52
C LEU A 32 13.90 -18.04 -8.65
N LYS A 33 13.75 -18.95 -7.67
CA LYS A 33 14.80 -19.35 -6.71
C LYS A 33 15.35 -18.20 -5.86
N TYR A 34 14.60 -17.10 -5.72
CA TYR A 34 14.92 -15.97 -4.84
C TYR A 34 14.14 -16.03 -3.51
N PHE A 35 13.62 -17.19 -3.13
CA PHE A 35 12.92 -17.38 -1.86
C PHE A 35 13.91 -17.50 -0.70
N SER A 36 14.36 -16.35 -0.19
CA SER A 36 15.19 -16.23 1.00
C SER A 36 14.62 -15.15 1.92
N ILE A 37 14.99 -15.20 3.19
CA ILE A 37 14.58 -14.24 4.22
C ILE A 37 14.85 -12.79 3.80
N LYS A 38 15.91 -12.56 3.01
CA LYS A 38 16.26 -11.24 2.48
C LYS A 38 15.22 -10.68 1.51
N TYR A 39 14.69 -11.53 0.63
CA TYR A 39 13.75 -11.13 -0.42
C TYR A 39 12.33 -11.05 0.14
N VAL A 40 11.89 -12.07 0.88
CA VAL A 40 10.57 -12.10 1.51
C VAL A 40 10.47 -11.03 2.61
N GLY A 41 11.52 -10.86 3.41
CA GLY A 41 11.59 -9.80 4.41
C GLY A 41 11.53 -8.41 3.80
N GLY A 42 12.19 -8.19 2.65
CA GLY A 42 12.06 -6.94 1.91
C GLY A 42 10.63 -6.70 1.40
N LEU A 43 9.99 -7.71 0.82
CA LEU A 43 8.61 -7.63 0.36
C LEU A 43 7.64 -7.23 1.49
N ILE A 44 7.69 -7.97 2.61
CA ILE A 44 6.83 -7.72 3.77
C ILE A 44 7.13 -6.35 4.39
N ALA A 45 8.39 -5.95 4.52
CA ALA A 45 8.74 -4.63 5.05
C ALA A 45 8.19 -3.51 4.17
N GLY A 46 8.34 -3.64 2.84
CA GLY A 46 7.79 -2.68 1.88
C GLY A 46 6.27 -2.61 1.93
N SER A 47 5.58 -3.74 2.00
CA SER A 47 4.12 -3.79 2.03
C SER A 47 3.54 -3.24 3.35
N LEU A 48 4.17 -3.53 4.50
CA LEU A 48 3.80 -2.93 5.79
C LEU A 48 3.94 -1.41 5.77
N VAL A 49 5.05 -0.88 5.25
CA VAL A 49 5.24 0.57 5.11
C VAL A 49 4.19 1.17 4.17
N ALA A 50 3.84 0.48 3.08
CA ALA A 50 2.77 0.91 2.19
C ALA A 50 1.41 0.97 2.89
N MET A 51 1.08 -0.03 3.72
CA MET A 51 -0.14 -0.04 4.52
C MET A 51 -0.18 1.13 5.50
N VAL A 52 0.90 1.37 6.26
CA VAL A 52 0.98 2.50 7.20
C VAL A 52 0.83 3.83 6.47
N ALA A 53 1.50 4.00 5.33
CA ALA A 53 1.38 5.23 4.53
C ALA A 53 -0.06 5.44 4.02
N LEU A 54 -0.75 4.37 3.59
CA LEU A 54 -2.14 4.43 3.17
C LEU A 54 -3.08 4.77 4.34
N PHE A 55 -2.86 4.20 5.52
CA PHE A 55 -3.62 4.51 6.73
C PHE A 55 -3.52 5.99 7.09
N MET A 56 -2.29 6.52 7.14
CA MET A 56 -2.05 7.93 7.44
C MET A 56 -2.72 8.84 6.41
N MET A 57 -2.64 8.48 5.14
CA MET A 57 -3.30 9.23 4.07
C MET A 57 -4.83 9.23 4.22
N ALA A 58 -5.44 8.07 4.49
CA ALA A 58 -6.88 7.94 4.67
C ALA A 58 -7.38 8.78 5.86
N ARG A 59 -6.68 8.71 7.00
CA ARG A 59 -7.01 9.50 8.19
C ARG A 59 -6.83 11.01 7.96
N ASN A 60 -5.79 11.41 7.23
CA ASN A 60 -5.59 12.81 6.87
C ASN A 60 -6.73 13.30 5.97
N ILE A 61 -7.17 12.52 4.98
CA ILE A 61 -8.30 12.89 4.11
C ILE A 61 -9.60 13.04 4.92
N GLU A 62 -9.88 12.15 5.87
CA GLU A 62 -11.07 12.26 6.73
C GLU A 62 -11.07 13.56 7.55
N SER A 63 -9.93 13.90 8.17
CA SER A 63 -9.79 15.14 8.95
C SER A 63 -9.97 16.44 8.15
N VAL A 64 -9.92 16.32 6.82
CA VAL A 64 -9.93 17.42 5.86
C VAL A 64 -11.28 17.62 5.24
N VAL A 65 -11.99 16.54 4.96
CA VAL A 65 -13.39 16.59 4.52
C VAL A 65 -14.24 17.30 5.58
N ASP A 66 -13.91 17.14 6.86
CA ASP A 66 -14.54 17.88 7.96
C ASP A 66 -14.10 19.36 8.05
N LYS A 67 -12.96 19.75 7.49
CA LYS A 67 -12.43 21.12 7.51
C LYS A 67 -12.43 21.74 6.11
N LYS A 68 -13.57 22.35 5.74
CA LYS A 68 -13.85 23.01 4.43
C LYS A 68 -12.76 23.95 3.87
N THR A 69 -11.77 24.40 4.65
CA THR A 69 -10.91 25.54 4.25
C THR A 69 -9.47 25.17 3.82
N ASN A 70 -9.01 23.92 3.83
CA ASN A 70 -7.59 23.62 3.49
C ASN A 70 -7.35 22.31 2.70
N ALA A 71 -8.32 21.85 1.91
CA ALA A 71 -8.28 20.53 1.29
C ALA A 71 -7.03 20.21 0.46
N LYS A 72 -6.51 21.19 -0.29
CA LYS A 72 -5.27 21.03 -1.08
C LYS A 72 -4.03 20.82 -0.20
N LEU A 73 -3.89 21.58 0.89
CA LEU A 73 -2.70 21.56 1.74
C LEU A 73 -2.58 20.23 2.48
N TRP A 74 -3.70 19.73 2.99
CA TRP A 74 -3.71 18.46 3.68
C TRP A 74 -3.61 17.24 2.76
N ALA A 75 -4.19 17.30 1.55
CA ALA A 75 -3.93 16.29 0.53
C ALA A 75 -2.43 16.23 0.22
N SER A 76 -1.77 17.39 0.05
CA SER A 76 -0.33 17.48 -0.15
C SER A 76 0.47 16.89 1.01
N LEU A 77 0.08 17.16 2.27
CA LEU A 77 0.75 16.59 3.45
C LEU A 77 0.65 15.06 3.51
N GLY A 78 -0.50 14.48 3.15
CA GLY A 78 -0.66 13.03 3.04
C GLY A 78 0.29 12.43 2.01
N TYR A 79 0.39 13.02 0.81
CA TYR A 79 1.36 12.58 -0.20
C TYR A 79 2.82 12.73 0.25
N MET A 80 3.14 13.82 0.95
CA MET A 80 4.50 14.06 1.44
C MET A 80 4.91 13.04 2.50
N SER A 81 4.02 12.70 3.45
CA SER A 81 4.27 11.64 4.42
C SER A 81 4.51 10.27 3.78
N ARG A 82 3.79 9.97 2.68
CA ARG A 82 3.97 8.73 1.92
C ARG A 82 5.36 8.66 1.27
N ILE A 83 5.81 9.75 0.64
CA ILE A 83 7.13 9.81 0.00
C ILE A 83 8.24 9.70 1.06
N LEU A 84 8.09 10.35 2.22
CA LEU A 84 9.04 10.25 3.33
C LEU A 84 9.16 8.82 3.86
N LEU A 85 8.03 8.14 4.08
CA LEU A 85 8.01 6.73 4.52
C LEU A 85 8.67 5.80 3.49
N TYR A 86 8.40 6.01 2.21
CA TYR A 86 8.98 5.21 1.13
C TYR A 86 10.50 5.44 1.04
N GLY A 87 10.93 6.70 1.14
CA GLY A 87 12.35 7.05 1.19
C GLY A 87 13.05 6.42 2.41
N ALA A 88 12.44 6.51 3.59
CA ALA A 88 13.02 5.98 4.83
C ALA A 88 13.27 4.46 4.76
N ILE A 89 12.28 3.68 4.29
CA ILE A 89 12.44 2.22 4.20
C ILE A 89 13.41 1.80 3.09
N LEU A 90 13.46 2.55 1.98
CA LEU A 90 14.42 2.28 0.91
C LEU A 90 15.85 2.60 1.32
N ILE A 91 16.07 3.72 2.04
CA ILE A 91 17.38 4.04 2.62
C ILE A 91 17.78 2.99 3.64
N PHE A 92 16.85 2.59 4.52
CA PHE A 92 17.10 1.51 5.48
C PHE A 92 17.45 0.19 4.78
N ALA A 93 16.76 -0.15 3.70
CA ALA A 93 17.05 -1.34 2.90
C ALA A 93 18.36 -1.25 2.10
N ALA A 94 18.78 -0.06 1.71
CA ALA A 94 20.06 0.17 1.05
C ALA A 94 21.24 0.02 2.02
N VAL A 95 21.07 0.47 3.26
CA VAL A 95 22.09 0.41 4.31
C VAL A 95 22.13 -0.97 4.98
N SER A 96 20.96 -1.61 5.14
CA SER A 96 20.83 -2.93 5.75
C SER A 96 21.07 -4.04 4.74
N LYS A 97 22.13 -4.85 4.94
CA LYS A 97 22.38 -6.07 4.13
C LYS A 97 21.37 -7.21 4.39
N HIS A 98 20.41 -6.99 5.30
CA HIS A 98 19.45 -8.00 5.73
C HIS A 98 18.18 -8.05 4.88
N ILE A 99 17.85 -6.99 4.13
CA ILE A 99 16.66 -6.92 3.27
C ILE A 99 17.03 -6.44 1.87
N ASN A 100 16.35 -6.97 0.85
CA ASN A 100 16.61 -6.58 -0.52
C ASN A 100 15.80 -5.34 -0.93
N ILE A 101 16.50 -4.30 -1.41
CA ILE A 101 15.88 -3.03 -1.84
C ILE A 101 14.84 -3.20 -2.95
N TYR A 102 15.05 -4.13 -3.89
CA TYR A 102 14.13 -4.35 -5.00
C TYR A 102 12.82 -4.98 -4.51
N THR A 103 12.89 -5.93 -3.58
CA THR A 103 11.65 -6.52 -3.03
C THR A 103 10.94 -5.55 -2.09
N VAL A 104 11.65 -4.66 -1.40
CA VAL A 104 11.04 -3.53 -0.69
C VAL A 104 10.28 -2.63 -1.66
N ALA A 105 10.88 -2.27 -2.80
CA ALA A 105 10.21 -1.45 -3.81
C ALA A 105 8.93 -2.13 -4.35
N VAL A 106 8.99 -3.45 -4.60
CA VAL A 106 7.82 -4.26 -5.00
C VAL A 106 6.74 -4.25 -3.91
N GLY A 107 7.14 -4.39 -2.64
CA GLY A 107 6.22 -4.27 -1.51
C GLY A 107 5.57 -2.88 -1.42
N LEU A 108 6.31 -1.81 -1.69
CA LEU A 108 5.79 -0.44 -1.61
C LEU A 108 4.71 -0.14 -2.64
N ILE A 109 4.85 -0.67 -3.85
CA ILE A 109 3.88 -0.46 -4.94
C ILE A 109 2.61 -1.32 -4.80
N SER A 110 2.59 -2.29 -3.88
CA SER A 110 1.46 -3.21 -3.63
C SER A 110 0.13 -2.46 -3.50
N THR A 111 0.09 -1.40 -2.70
CA THR A 111 -1.10 -0.56 -2.49
C THR A 111 -1.68 -0.02 -3.80
N ASN A 112 -0.85 0.54 -4.68
CA ASN A 112 -1.30 1.11 -5.95
C ASN A 112 -1.81 0.02 -6.91
N ILE A 113 -1.15 -1.14 -6.94
CA ILE A 113 -1.56 -2.27 -7.77
C ILE A 113 -2.90 -2.79 -7.30
N VAL A 114 -3.04 -3.07 -6.00
CA VAL A 114 -4.26 -3.63 -5.41
C VAL A 114 -5.45 -2.68 -5.62
N ILE A 115 -5.26 -1.37 -5.40
CA ILE A 115 -6.31 -0.38 -5.64
C ILE A 115 -6.74 -0.38 -7.11
N LYS A 116 -5.79 -0.35 -8.07
CA LYS A 116 -6.12 -0.39 -9.50
C LYS A 116 -6.83 -1.68 -9.89
N VAL A 117 -6.37 -2.83 -9.40
CA VAL A 117 -7.00 -4.13 -9.69
C VAL A 117 -8.43 -4.17 -9.15
N GLN A 118 -8.65 -3.73 -7.91
CA GLN A 118 -10.01 -3.66 -7.35
C GLN A 118 -10.92 -2.72 -8.15
N GLN A 119 -10.40 -1.57 -8.58
CA GLN A 119 -11.14 -0.65 -9.45
C GLN A 119 -11.50 -1.28 -10.79
N LEU A 120 -10.56 -1.98 -11.44
CA LEU A 120 -10.82 -2.68 -12.71
C LEU A 120 -11.85 -3.79 -12.55
N LEU A 121 -11.71 -4.65 -11.53
CA LEU A 121 -12.66 -5.71 -11.24
C LEU A 121 -14.08 -5.15 -10.96
N SER A 122 -14.17 -4.04 -10.23
CA SER A 122 -15.46 -3.39 -9.97
C SER A 122 -16.12 -2.84 -11.23
N LYS A 123 -15.33 -2.32 -12.19
CA LYS A 123 -15.85 -1.84 -13.48
C LYS A 123 -16.29 -3.00 -14.37
N LEU A 124 -15.54 -4.10 -14.38
CA LEU A 124 -15.85 -5.32 -15.14
C LEU A 124 -17.14 -6.00 -14.66
N ASN A 125 -17.41 -6.00 -13.35
CA ASN A 125 -18.66 -6.55 -12.84
C ASN A 125 -19.87 -5.67 -13.18
N LYS A 126 -19.73 -4.35 -13.17
CA LYS A 126 -20.82 -3.45 -13.56
C LYS A 126 -21.21 -3.58 -15.04
N GLY A 127 -20.25 -3.79 -15.93
CA GLY A 127 -20.53 -4.01 -17.35
C GLY A 127 -21.05 -5.41 -17.71
N LYS A 128 -21.27 -6.29 -16.73
CA LYS A 128 -21.89 -7.62 -16.92
C LYS A 128 -23.33 -7.68 -16.41
N GLU A 129 -23.82 -6.61 -15.79
CA GLU A 129 -25.21 -6.48 -15.30
C GLU A 129 -26.10 -5.70 -16.27
N ASP A 130 -25.55 -5.27 -17.42
CA ASP A 130 -26.24 -4.67 -18.58
C ASP A 130 -26.26 -5.66 -19.77
#